data_AF-A0A496LCY0-F1
#
_entry.id   AF-A0A496LCY0-F1
#
_cell.length_a   1.000
_cell.length_b   1.000
_cell.length_c   1.000
_cell.angle_alpha   90.00
_cell.angle_beta   90.00
_cell.angle_gamma   90.00
#
_symmetry.space_group_name_H-M   'P 1'
#
loop_
_entity.id
_entity.type
_entity.pdbx_description
1 polymer ?
#
loop_
_entity_poly.entity_id
_entity_poly.type
_entity_poly.pdbx_seq_one_letter_code
_entity_poly.pdbx_strand_id
1 'polypeptide(L)'
;MKKLNIILLVMCLFSVGLFAQHSVNMPGTDGQEKTQAVTSDLLFYDAGGDVGPIPTAQQVTGITFTPPIGKMIQIVFDTIDLQGGSKIVLWNGSKSLNSEDDGFGNIEYSLPSGGD
;
A
#
# COMPACT_ATOMS: atom_id res chain seq x y z
N MET A 1 0.53 -50.53 -5.75
CA MET A 1 0.21 -49.72 -4.56
C MET A 1 1.27 -48.66 -4.24
N LYS A 2 2.58 -48.99 -4.18
CA LYS A 2 3.64 -48.01 -3.86
C LYS A 2 3.76 -46.81 -4.82
N LYS A 3 3.61 -47.02 -6.14
CA LYS A 3 3.73 -45.95 -7.15
C LYS A 3 2.56 -44.95 -7.15
N LEU A 4 1.35 -45.41 -6.80
CA LEU A 4 0.16 -44.56 -6.73
C LEU A 4 0.21 -43.63 -5.50
N ASN A 5 0.73 -44.13 -4.37
CA ASN A 5 0.92 -43.33 -3.16
C ASN A 5 1.99 -42.23 -3.33
N ILE A 6 3.02 -42.47 -4.14
CA ILE A 6 4.06 -41.46 -4.44
C ILE A 6 3.49 -40.33 -5.31
N ILE A 7 2.65 -40.66 -6.30
CA ILE A 7 1.99 -39.63 -7.14
C ILE A 7 1.02 -38.79 -6.30
N LEU A 8 0.26 -39.42 -5.40
CA LEU A 8 -0.65 -38.72 -4.48
C LEU A 8 0.11 -37.81 -3.52
N LEU A 9 1.26 -38.26 -2.99
CA LEU A 9 2.13 -37.47 -2.13
C LEU A 9 2.72 -36.25 -2.86
N VAL A 10 3.15 -36.40 -4.12
CA VAL A 10 3.69 -35.30 -4.93
C VAL A 10 2.61 -34.28 -5.30
N MET A 11 1.36 -34.72 -5.55
CA MET A 11 0.23 -33.81 -5.78
C MET A 11 -0.20 -33.05 -4.51
N CYS A 12 -0.06 -33.64 -3.32
CA CYS A 12 -0.32 -32.97 -2.03
C CYS A 12 0.79 -31.99 -1.61
N LEU A 13 2.03 -32.18 -2.09
CA LEU A 13 3.16 -31.29 -1.80
C LEU A 13 3.24 -30.10 -2.77
N PHE A 14 2.56 -30.17 -3.93
CA PHE A 14 2.44 -29.05 -4.87
C PHE A 14 1.30 -28.07 -4.54
N SER A 15 0.40 -28.43 -3.62
CA SER A 15 -0.75 -27.61 -3.22
C SER A 15 -0.50 -26.69 -2.02
N VAL A 16 0.70 -26.71 -1.44
CA VAL A 16 1.23 -25.56 -0.68
C VAL A 16 1.79 -24.53 -1.66
N GLY A 17 0.92 -24.07 -2.57
CA GLY A 17 1.23 -22.91 -3.40
C GLY A 17 1.51 -21.74 -2.46
N LEU A 18 2.71 -21.19 -2.55
CA LEU A 18 3.03 -19.86 -2.03
C LEU A 18 1.87 -18.94 -2.41
N PHE A 19 1.07 -18.52 -1.43
CA PHE A 19 0.22 -17.35 -1.63
C PHE A 19 1.18 -16.19 -1.72
N ALA A 20 1.57 -15.84 -2.95
CA ALA A 20 2.34 -14.63 -3.20
C ALA A 20 1.50 -13.46 -2.70
N GLN A 21 1.95 -12.81 -1.62
CA GLN A 21 1.30 -11.61 -1.10
C GLN A 21 1.27 -10.57 -2.22
N HIS A 22 0.09 -10.04 -2.52
CA HIS A 22 -0.07 -9.10 -3.63
C HIS A 22 0.53 -7.76 -3.24
N SER A 23 1.47 -7.25 -4.05
CA SER A 23 2.10 -5.96 -3.83
C SER A 23 1.36 -4.83 -4.54
N VAL A 24 1.24 -3.68 -3.91
CA VAL A 24 0.63 -2.47 -4.47
C VAL A 24 1.56 -1.27 -4.30
N ASN A 25 1.91 -0.61 -5.39
CA ASN A 25 2.77 0.58 -5.34
C ASN A 25 1.92 1.85 -5.35
N MET A 26 2.41 2.85 -4.64
CA MET A 26 1.90 4.21 -4.72
C MET A 26 2.12 4.78 -6.15
N PRO A 27 1.22 5.63 -6.67
CA PRO A 27 1.42 6.25 -7.98
C PRO A 27 2.72 7.05 -8.05
N GLY A 28 3.48 6.91 -9.14
CA GLY A 28 4.76 7.60 -9.34
C GLY A 28 4.69 8.96 -10.04
N THR A 29 3.47 9.47 -10.26
CA THR A 29 3.22 10.76 -10.91
C THR A 29 2.48 11.66 -9.94
N ASP A 30 2.95 12.90 -9.79
CA ASP A 30 2.37 13.90 -8.88
C ASP A 30 0.86 14.11 -9.12
N GLY A 31 0.12 14.29 -8.02
CA GLY A 31 -1.34 14.47 -8.01
C GLY A 31 -2.15 13.23 -8.37
N GLN A 32 -1.54 12.07 -8.58
CA GLN A 32 -2.27 10.84 -8.90
C GLN A 32 -2.81 10.12 -7.67
N GLU A 33 -4.03 9.63 -7.81
CA GLU A 33 -4.69 8.78 -6.84
C GLU A 33 -4.94 7.38 -7.40
N LYS A 34 -4.85 6.38 -6.51
CA LYS A 34 -5.27 5.01 -6.78
C LYS A 34 -6.28 4.55 -5.73
N THR A 35 -7.31 3.83 -6.16
CA THR A 35 -8.18 3.09 -5.23
C THR A 35 -7.84 1.61 -5.30
N GLN A 36 -7.72 0.97 -4.13
CA GLN A 36 -7.37 -0.45 -4.00
C GLN A 36 -8.34 -1.17 -3.07
N ALA A 37 -9.04 -2.17 -3.60
CA ALA A 37 -9.83 -3.08 -2.78
C ALA A 37 -8.90 -4.01 -1.98
N VAL A 38 -9.19 -4.19 -0.69
CA VAL A 38 -8.46 -5.11 0.19
C VAL A 38 -9.23 -6.43 0.26
N THR A 39 -8.86 -7.39 -0.58
CA THR A 39 -9.48 -8.72 -0.62
C THR A 39 -8.66 -9.80 0.09
N SER A 40 -7.41 -9.49 0.42
CA SER A 40 -6.44 -10.31 1.15
C SER A 40 -5.39 -9.40 1.77
N ASP A 41 -4.41 -9.99 2.47
CA ASP A 41 -3.21 -9.26 2.89
C ASP A 41 -2.49 -8.68 1.66
N LEU A 42 -2.11 -7.41 1.75
CA LEU A 42 -1.41 -6.67 0.72
C LEU A 42 -0.08 -6.17 1.27
N LEU A 43 0.97 -6.27 0.46
CA LEU A 43 2.21 -5.52 0.70
C LEU A 43 2.08 -4.19 -0.04
N PHE A 44 2.39 -3.06 0.59
CA PHE A 44 2.37 -1.78 -0.10
C PHE A 44 3.74 -1.12 -0.06
N TYR A 45 4.08 -0.45 -1.16
CA TYR A 45 5.31 0.30 -1.32
C TYR A 45 5.01 1.75 -1.69
N ASP A 46 5.97 2.64 -1.46
CA ASP A 46 5.94 3.98 -2.04
C ASP A 46 6.11 3.91 -3.57
N ALA A 47 6.27 5.06 -4.22
CA ALA A 47 6.43 5.10 -5.67
C ALA A 47 7.79 4.54 -6.16
N GLY A 48 8.77 4.36 -5.28
CA GLY A 48 10.03 3.67 -5.57
C GLY A 48 9.89 2.16 -5.67
N GLY A 49 8.84 1.57 -5.08
CA GLY A 49 8.61 0.13 -5.08
C GLY A 49 9.44 -0.60 -4.02
N ASP A 50 9.67 -1.89 -4.21
CA ASP A 50 10.33 -2.77 -3.24
C ASP A 50 11.85 -2.59 -3.16
N VAL A 51 12.46 -2.19 -4.29
CA VAL A 51 13.93 -2.06 -4.42
C VAL A 51 14.39 -0.68 -4.90
N GLY A 52 13.45 0.19 -5.30
CA GLY A 52 13.78 1.51 -5.82
C GLY A 52 14.04 2.54 -4.72
N PRO A 53 14.65 3.69 -5.07
CA PRO A 53 14.89 4.76 -4.11
C PRO A 53 13.57 5.42 -3.69
N ILE A 54 13.58 6.03 -2.51
CA ILE A 54 12.52 6.94 -2.07
C ILE A 54 12.33 8.03 -3.15
N PRO A 55 11.10 8.29 -3.61
CA PRO A 55 10.83 9.35 -4.58
C PRO A 55 11.39 10.71 -4.11
N THR A 56 12.20 11.36 -4.94
CA THR A 56 12.93 12.58 -4.58
C THR A 56 12.29 13.88 -5.09
N ALA A 57 11.34 13.78 -6.02
CA ALA A 57 10.55 14.94 -6.42
C ALA A 57 9.50 15.21 -5.32
N GLN A 58 9.12 16.48 -5.11
CA GLN A 58 8.00 16.82 -4.22
C GLN A 58 6.69 16.30 -4.84
N GLN A 59 6.47 14.99 -4.79
CA GLN A 59 5.31 14.31 -5.31
C GLN A 59 4.31 14.12 -4.17
N VAL A 60 3.08 14.56 -4.43
CA VAL A 60 1.94 14.32 -3.56
C VAL A 60 1.05 13.31 -4.27
N THR A 61 1.06 12.07 -3.79
CA THR A 61 0.26 10.97 -4.35
C THR A 61 -0.46 10.22 -3.25
N GLY A 62 -1.52 9.50 -3.62
CA GLY A 62 -2.44 8.92 -2.65
C GLY A 62 -2.94 7.54 -3.07
N ILE A 63 -3.21 6.70 -2.08
CA ILE A 63 -3.92 5.46 -2.26
C ILE A 63 -5.06 5.35 -1.24
N THR A 64 -6.27 5.12 -1.73
CA THR A 64 -7.43 4.82 -0.89
C THR A 64 -7.63 3.30 -0.85
N PHE A 65 -7.56 2.73 0.35
CA PHE A 65 -7.86 1.31 0.55
C PHE A 65 -9.32 1.11 0.96
N THR A 66 -10.03 0.24 0.25
CA THR A 66 -11.43 -0.09 0.55
C THR A 66 -11.53 -1.48 1.17
N PRO A 67 -11.91 -1.61 2.46
CA PRO A 67 -12.10 -2.91 3.08
C PRO A 67 -13.39 -3.59 2.57
N PRO A 68 -13.51 -4.91 2.74
CA PRO A 68 -14.79 -5.60 2.57
C PRO A 68 -15.84 -5.05 3.55
N ILE A 69 -17.12 -5.18 3.19
CA ILE A 69 -18.23 -4.72 4.04
C ILE A 69 -18.13 -5.35 5.43
N GLY A 70 -18.21 -4.50 6.47
CA GLY A 70 -18.15 -4.93 7.87
C GLY A 70 -16.76 -5.34 8.37
N LYS A 71 -15.70 -5.06 7.60
CA LYS A 71 -14.30 -5.29 7.99
C LYS A 71 -13.57 -3.95 8.18
N MET A 72 -12.51 -3.99 8.96
CA MET A 72 -11.57 -2.88 9.15
C MET A 72 -10.25 -3.19 8.47
N ILE A 73 -9.49 -2.15 8.13
CA ILE A 73 -8.11 -2.27 7.66
C ILE A 73 -7.19 -2.16 8.87
N GLN A 74 -6.23 -3.07 8.98
CA GLN A 74 -5.08 -2.93 9.85
C GLN A 74 -3.86 -2.62 8.97
N ILE A 75 -3.11 -1.58 9.34
CA ILE A 75 -1.86 -1.22 8.68
C ILE A 75 -0.74 -1.48 9.66
N VAL A 76 0.27 -2.24 9.23
CA VAL A 76 1.47 -2.55 10.00
C VAL A 76 2.67 -2.09 9.19
N PHE A 77 3.60 -1.40 9.85
CA PHE A 77 4.87 -1.01 9.25
C PHE A 77 5.98 -1.83 9.87
N ASP A 78 6.65 -2.65 9.06
CA ASP A 78 7.82 -3.42 9.50
C ASP A 78 9.07 -2.53 9.58
N THR A 79 9.21 -1.59 8.66
CA THR A 79 10.28 -0.60 8.64
C THR A 79 9.76 0.69 8.03
N ILE A 80 10.12 1.81 8.65
CA ILE A 80 9.85 3.16 8.14
C ILE A 80 11.19 3.90 8.11
N ASP A 81 11.65 4.22 6.90
CA ASP A 81 12.80 5.11 6.69
C ASP A 81 12.33 6.30 5.84
N LEU A 82 12.04 7.42 6.50
CA LEU A 82 11.65 8.66 5.85
C LEU A 82 12.83 9.61 5.80
N GLN A 83 13.17 10.08 4.61
CA GLN A 83 14.30 10.97 4.37
C GLN A 83 13.85 12.27 3.68
N GLY A 84 14.67 13.32 3.73
CA GLY A 84 14.49 14.52 2.90
C GLY A 84 13.19 15.31 3.14
N GLY A 85 12.53 15.12 4.29
CA GLY A 85 11.25 15.77 4.61
C GLY A 85 10.01 14.99 4.16
N SER A 86 10.16 13.76 3.65
CA SER A 86 9.05 12.87 3.31
C SER A 86 8.17 12.58 4.54
N LYS A 87 6.87 12.46 4.31
CA LYS A 87 5.87 12.15 5.33
C LYS A 87 4.89 11.09 4.82
N ILE A 88 4.40 10.26 5.72
CA ILE A 88 3.28 9.34 5.48
C ILE A 88 2.10 9.86 6.29
N VAL A 89 0.94 10.03 5.64
CA VAL A 89 -0.30 10.50 6.27
C VAL A 89 -1.38 9.45 6.08
N LEU A 90 -2.03 9.04 7.18
CA LEU A 90 -3.12 8.06 7.19
C LEU A 90 -4.38 8.74 7.75
N TRP A 91 -5.52 8.52 7.10
CA TRP A 91 -6.83 8.99 7.57
C TRP A 91 -7.93 8.02 7.15
N ASN A 92 -9.12 8.18 7.74
CA ASN A 92 -10.32 7.45 7.37
C ASN A 92 -11.23 8.34 6.52
N GLY A 93 -11.80 7.80 5.44
CA GLY A 93 -12.69 8.49 4.51
C GLY A 93 -12.04 8.80 3.15
N SER A 94 -12.87 9.17 2.19
CA SER A 94 -12.41 9.56 0.84
C SER A 94 -12.06 11.05 0.83
N LYS A 95 -10.83 11.39 0.44
CA LYS A 95 -10.40 12.77 0.21
C LYS A 95 -9.67 12.84 -1.13
N SER A 96 -9.99 13.85 -1.92
CA SER A 96 -9.21 14.19 -3.12
C SER A 96 -7.90 14.87 -2.72
N LEU A 97 -6.80 14.48 -3.36
CA LEU A 97 -5.52 15.16 -3.31
C LEU A 97 -5.73 16.58 -3.79
N ASN A 98 -5.43 17.56 -2.95
CA ASN A 98 -5.57 18.96 -3.29
C ASN A 98 -4.25 19.67 -3.04
N SER A 99 -3.47 19.81 -4.11
CA SER A 99 -2.19 20.54 -4.10
C SER A 99 -2.34 22.02 -3.71
N GLU A 100 -3.53 22.62 -3.81
CA GLU A 100 -3.79 24.02 -3.43
C GLU A 100 -4.06 24.17 -1.92
N ASP A 101 -4.76 23.23 -1.29
CA ASP A 101 -4.89 23.14 0.18
C ASP A 101 -3.58 22.66 0.84
N ASP A 102 -2.76 21.91 0.08
CA ASP A 102 -1.45 21.43 0.51
C ASP A 102 -0.31 22.42 0.18
N GLY A 103 -0.65 23.61 -0.36
CA GLY A 103 0.16 24.82 -0.47
C GLY A 103 1.50 24.69 -1.21
N PHE A 104 1.66 25.39 -2.34
CA PHE A 104 2.99 25.66 -2.89
C PHE A 104 3.85 26.42 -1.86
N GLY A 105 4.81 25.72 -1.24
CA GLY A 105 5.87 26.32 -0.43
C GLY A 105 5.76 26.15 1.10
N ASN A 106 4.85 25.34 1.63
CA ASN A 106 4.70 25.19 3.08
C ASN A 106 5.31 23.88 3.61
N ILE A 107 6.27 24.01 4.51
CA ILE A 107 6.99 22.92 5.24
C ILE A 107 6.11 22.12 6.24
N GLU A 108 4.80 22.41 6.27
CA GLU A 108 3.82 21.79 7.15
C GLU A 108 2.72 21.17 6.29
N TYR A 109 2.98 19.97 5.75
CA TYR A 109 1.93 19.13 5.19
C TYR A 109 0.77 18.98 6.19
N SER A 110 -0.43 19.27 5.69
CA SER A 110 -1.71 19.22 6.38
C SER A 110 -1.85 17.94 7.20
N LEU A 111 -1.70 18.04 8.53
CA LEU A 111 -2.32 17.07 9.42
C LEU A 111 -3.84 17.13 9.16
N PRO A 112 -4.56 15.99 9.16
CA PRO A 112 -6.00 16.01 8.96
C PRO A 112 -6.66 16.89 10.04
N SER A 113 -7.28 18.01 9.66
CA SER A 113 -8.23 18.71 10.51
C SER A 113 -9.64 18.35 10.02
N GLY A 114 -10.28 17.45 10.75
CA GLY A 114 -11.62 16.94 10.43
C GLY A 114 -11.81 15.54 10.99
N GLY A 115 -12.11 15.47 12.28
CA GLY A 115 -12.64 14.29 12.96
C GLY A 115 -13.69 14.79 13.95
N ASP A 116 -14.95 14.54 13.60
CA ASP A 116 -16.24 14.89 14.25
C ASP A 116 -16.47 16.34 14.72
#